data_AF-A0A8J6GVP5-F1
#
_entry.id   AF-A0A8J6GVP5-F1
#
_cell.length_a   1.000
_cell.length_b   1.000
_cell.length_c   1.000
_cell.angle_alpha   90.00
_cell.angle_beta   90.00
_cell.angle_gamma   90.00
#
_symmetry.space_group_name_H-M   'P 1'
#
loop_
_entity.id
_entity.type
_entity.pdbx_description
1 polymer ?
#
loop_
_entity_poly.entity_id
_entity_poly.type
_entity_poly.pdbx_seq_one_letter_code
_entity_poly.pdbx_strand_id
1 'polypeptide(L)'
;MATLFTWCFFFSLSLSLPLLLQWVGSPCGLHGPYIFYKAFQFHLEGKPRILSLGDFFFVRCTPKDPICIAELQLLWEERTSRQLLSSSKLYFLPEDTPQGRNSDHGEDEVIAVSEKVIVKLEDLVKWAHSDFSKWRCGLRATPVKTEAFGRNGQKEALLRYRQSTLNSGLNFKDVLKEKADLEHDHITSDPGEAYCSIISMNPLGVAS
;
A
#
# COMPACT_ATOMS: atom_id res chain seq x y z
N MET A 1 -44.96 -31.61 -14.55
CA MET A 1 -44.30 -31.77 -13.23
C MET A 1 -42.85 -32.11 -13.53
N ALA A 2 -41.96 -31.14 -13.76
CA ALA A 2 -41.39 -30.17 -12.82
C ALA A 2 -40.56 -30.86 -11.71
N THR A 3 -39.29 -30.46 -11.65
CA THR A 3 -38.26 -30.69 -10.61
C THR A 3 -37.61 -32.09 -10.59
N LEU A 4 -36.31 -32.30 -10.43
CA LEU A 4 -35.34 -31.60 -9.58
C LEU A 4 -33.90 -32.03 -9.97
N PHE A 5 -32.94 -31.11 -9.76
CA PHE A 5 -31.49 -31.35 -9.59
C PHE A 5 -30.54 -31.42 -10.81
N THR A 6 -30.48 -30.26 -11.46
CA THR A 6 -29.28 -29.53 -11.87
C THR A 6 -28.13 -29.58 -10.83
N TRP A 7 -27.41 -30.69 -10.71
CA TRP A 7 -26.28 -30.86 -9.76
C TRP A 7 -24.96 -31.23 -10.44
N CYS A 8 -24.65 -30.58 -11.57
CA CYS A 8 -23.30 -30.65 -12.18
C CYS A 8 -22.67 -29.26 -12.47
N PHE A 9 -23.21 -28.17 -11.90
CA PHE A 9 -22.64 -26.82 -12.07
C PHE A 9 -22.15 -26.18 -10.76
N PHE A 10 -21.75 -26.99 -9.78
CA PHE A 10 -21.08 -26.52 -8.55
C PHE A 10 -19.61 -26.96 -8.47
N PHE A 11 -18.93 -27.05 -9.62
CA PHE A 11 -17.47 -27.07 -9.64
C PHE A 11 -16.95 -25.69 -10.02
N SER A 12 -16.78 -24.86 -9.00
CA SER A 12 -15.79 -23.79 -8.92
C SER A 12 -15.55 -22.96 -10.19
N LEU A 13 -16.55 -22.19 -10.62
CA LEU A 13 -16.26 -20.87 -11.18
C LEU A 13 -16.13 -19.92 -9.99
N SER A 14 -15.00 -19.98 -9.29
CA SER A 14 -14.45 -18.76 -8.72
C SER A 14 -14.10 -17.91 -9.95
N LEU A 15 -15.09 -17.17 -10.46
CA LEU A 15 -14.82 -15.98 -11.27
C LEU A 15 -13.89 -15.16 -10.39
N SER A 16 -12.60 -15.24 -10.65
CA SER A 16 -11.68 -14.16 -10.32
C SER A 16 -12.34 -12.93 -10.93
N LEU A 17 -13.02 -12.11 -10.13
CA LEU A 17 -13.36 -10.77 -10.57
C LEU A 17 -12.07 -10.22 -11.17
N PRO A 18 -12.09 -9.76 -12.44
CA PRO A 18 -10.90 -9.17 -13.02
C PRO A 18 -10.38 -8.17 -11.99
N LEU A 19 -9.10 -8.26 -11.62
CA LEU A 19 -8.47 -7.37 -10.66
C LEU A 19 -8.88 -5.95 -11.05
N LEU A 20 -9.87 -5.39 -10.35
CA LEU A 20 -10.49 -4.15 -10.78
C LEU A 20 -9.50 -3.07 -10.43
N LEU A 21 -8.65 -2.76 -11.39
CA LEU A 21 -7.57 -1.82 -11.24
C LEU A 21 -8.00 -0.51 -11.86
N GLN A 22 -8.13 0.51 -11.03
CA GLN A 22 -8.66 1.81 -11.44
C GLN A 22 -7.79 2.93 -10.90
N TRP A 23 -7.46 3.90 -11.75
CA TRP A 23 -6.83 5.13 -11.29
C TRP A 23 -7.77 5.89 -10.36
N VAL A 24 -7.20 6.49 -9.30
CA VAL A 24 -7.96 7.29 -8.33
C VAL A 24 -7.60 8.75 -8.50
N GLY A 25 -8.61 9.56 -8.79
CA GLY A 25 -8.45 10.98 -9.07
C GLY A 25 -7.95 11.27 -10.49
N SER A 26 -7.79 12.56 -10.79
CA SER A 26 -7.35 13.03 -12.10
C SER A 26 -5.85 12.78 -12.33
N PRO A 27 -5.40 12.64 -13.59
CA PRO A 27 -3.98 12.66 -13.93
C PRO A 27 -3.29 13.89 -13.34
N CYS A 28 -2.06 13.71 -12.85
CA CYS A 28 -1.28 14.78 -12.23
C CYS A 28 -0.08 15.24 -13.08
N GLY A 29 0.15 14.61 -14.23
CA GLY A 29 1.22 15.00 -15.14
C GLY A 29 1.15 14.27 -16.47
N LEU A 30 1.79 14.87 -17.48
CA LEU A 30 1.95 14.31 -18.82
C LEU A 30 3.39 14.54 -19.28
N HIS A 31 4.04 13.49 -19.79
CA HIS A 31 5.36 13.62 -20.42
C HIS A 31 5.49 12.63 -21.57
N GLY A 32 5.52 13.14 -22.81
CA GLY A 32 5.54 12.29 -24.00
C GLY A 32 4.36 11.30 -24.04
N PRO A 33 4.61 9.98 -24.17
CA PRO A 33 3.55 8.97 -24.19
C PRO A 33 3.03 8.58 -22.78
N TYR A 34 3.55 9.21 -21.71
CA TYR A 34 3.25 8.81 -20.33
C TYR A 34 2.25 9.76 -19.66
N ILE A 35 1.27 9.17 -18.97
CA ILE A 35 0.30 9.86 -18.12
C ILE A 35 0.57 9.47 -16.67
N PHE A 36 0.76 10.45 -15.78
CA PHE A 36 1.10 10.21 -14.37
C PHE A 36 -0.12 10.34 -13.47
N TYR A 37 -0.18 9.49 -12.44
CA TYR A 37 -1.26 9.42 -11.48
C TYR A 37 -0.72 9.46 -10.04
N LYS A 38 -1.62 9.77 -9.09
CA LYS A 38 -1.30 9.85 -7.67
C LYS A 38 -1.63 8.59 -6.89
N ALA A 39 -2.60 7.81 -7.38
CA ALA A 39 -3.10 6.64 -6.69
C ALA A 39 -3.85 5.71 -7.64
N PHE A 40 -3.99 4.46 -7.22
CA PHE A 40 -4.85 3.47 -7.86
C PHE A 40 -5.59 2.65 -6.80
N GLN A 41 -6.76 2.15 -7.17
CA GLN A 41 -7.56 1.24 -6.40
C GLN A 41 -7.41 -0.18 -6.96
N PHE A 42 -7.39 -1.15 -6.07
CA PHE A 42 -7.37 -2.57 -6.37
C PHE A 42 -8.09 -3.35 -5.27
N HIS A 43 -8.23 -4.67 -5.44
CA HIS A 43 -8.76 -5.53 -4.40
C HIS A 43 -7.64 -6.38 -3.80
N LEU A 44 -7.52 -6.36 -2.48
CA LEU A 44 -6.64 -7.23 -1.73
C LEU A 44 -7.51 -8.08 -0.81
N GLU A 45 -7.46 -9.40 -0.97
CA GLU A 45 -8.24 -10.36 -0.16
C GLU A 45 -9.75 -10.06 -0.14
N GLY A 46 -10.29 -9.65 -1.29
CA GLY A 46 -11.70 -9.32 -1.44
C GLY A 46 -12.12 -7.94 -0.92
N LYS A 47 -11.18 -7.15 -0.35
CA LYS A 47 -11.45 -5.79 0.12
C LYS A 47 -10.86 -4.75 -0.85
N PRO A 48 -11.62 -3.71 -1.26
CA PRO A 48 -11.06 -2.61 -2.03
C PRO A 48 -10.01 -1.86 -1.20
N ARG A 49 -8.90 -1.50 -1.83
CA ARG A 49 -7.81 -0.72 -1.24
C ARG A 49 -7.29 0.31 -2.22
N ILE A 50 -6.86 1.46 -1.71
CA ILE A 50 -6.21 2.51 -2.48
C ILE A 50 -4.76 2.63 -2.03
N LEU A 51 -3.83 2.49 -2.98
CA LEU A 51 -2.42 2.83 -2.79
C LEU A 51 -2.12 4.17 -3.49
N SER A 52 -1.52 5.09 -2.75
CA SER A 52 -1.08 6.41 -3.23
C SER A 52 0.44 6.57 -3.18
N LEU A 53 0.97 7.47 -4.00
CA LEU A 53 2.41 7.81 -3.97
C LEU A 53 2.85 8.19 -2.54
N GLY A 54 3.99 7.66 -2.12
CA GLY A 54 4.52 7.79 -0.76
C GLY A 54 3.96 6.79 0.24
N ASP A 55 2.94 5.99 -0.12
CA ASP A 55 2.47 4.91 0.75
C ASP A 55 3.52 3.81 0.84
N PHE A 56 3.69 3.28 2.04
CA PHE A 56 4.46 2.08 2.32
C PHE A 56 3.51 0.90 2.51
N PHE A 57 3.88 -0.25 1.96
CA PHE A 57 3.07 -1.47 2.01
C PHE A 57 3.95 -2.71 1.95
N PHE A 58 3.46 -3.81 2.51
CA PHE A 58 4.18 -5.08 2.47
C PHE A 58 4.05 -5.73 1.10
N VAL A 59 5.17 -6.26 0.62
CA VAL A 59 5.23 -7.02 -0.62
C VAL A 59 6.02 -8.31 -0.44
N ARG A 60 5.66 -9.31 -1.23
CA ARG A 60 6.45 -10.51 -1.46
C ARG A 60 6.57 -10.73 -2.97
N CYS A 61 7.76 -10.49 -3.52
CA CYS A 61 8.01 -10.56 -4.96
C CYS A 61 7.82 -11.98 -5.52
N THR A 62 8.34 -12.99 -4.82
CA THR A 62 8.08 -14.41 -5.12
C THR A 62 7.75 -15.19 -3.85
N PRO A 63 7.03 -16.33 -3.93
CA PRO A 63 6.67 -17.13 -2.76
C PRO A 63 7.86 -17.59 -1.88
N LYS A 64 9.08 -17.62 -2.44
CA LYS A 64 10.30 -18.02 -1.74
C LYS A 64 11.01 -16.84 -1.07
N ASP A 65 10.71 -15.62 -1.49
CA ASP A 65 11.35 -14.42 -0.96
C ASP A 65 10.76 -14.04 0.40
N PRO A 66 11.55 -13.39 1.27
CA PRO A 66 11.02 -12.77 2.47
C PRO A 66 10.00 -11.67 2.13
N ILE A 67 9.14 -11.36 3.11
CA ILE A 67 8.29 -10.17 3.01
C ILE A 67 9.19 -8.96 3.21
N CYS A 68 9.05 -7.95 2.36
CA CYS A 68 9.73 -6.67 2.51
C CYS A 68 8.74 -5.52 2.42
N ILE A 69 9.20 -4.31 2.73
CA ILE A 69 8.39 -3.10 2.60
C ILE A 69 8.69 -2.47 1.23
N ALA A 70 7.65 -2.06 0.53
CA ALA A 70 7.73 -1.23 -0.66
C ALA A 70 7.21 0.18 -0.36
N GLU A 71 7.89 1.20 -0.86
CA GLU A 71 7.41 2.58 -0.93
C GLU A 71 7.01 2.88 -2.37
N LEU A 72 5.76 3.29 -2.59
CA LEU A 72 5.28 3.61 -3.94
C LEU A 72 5.84 4.97 -4.40
N GLN A 73 6.69 4.95 -5.43
CA GLN A 73 7.44 6.13 -5.88
C GLN A 73 6.81 6.83 -7.08
N LEU A 74 6.25 6.06 -8.02
CA LEU A 74 5.71 6.60 -9.27
C LEU A 74 4.62 5.70 -9.83
N LEU A 75 3.60 6.30 -10.44
CA LEU A 75 2.49 5.63 -11.11
C LEU A 75 2.26 6.27 -12.47
N TRP A 76 2.21 5.47 -13.53
CA TRP A 76 1.93 5.98 -14.86
C TRP A 76 1.24 4.98 -15.78
N GLU A 77 0.54 5.51 -16.77
CA GLU A 77 0.07 4.78 -17.95
C GLU A 77 0.97 5.11 -19.14
N GLU A 78 1.44 4.09 -19.84
CA GLU A 78 2.06 4.24 -21.16
C GLU A 78 0.99 4.14 -22.25
N ARG A 79 0.69 5.26 -22.93
CA ARG A 79 -0.45 5.36 -23.85
C ARG A 79 -0.38 4.43 -25.06
N THR A 80 0.81 4.14 -25.56
CA THR A 80 1.01 3.30 -26.75
C THR A 80 0.64 1.85 -26.47
N SER A 81 1.06 1.33 -25.33
CA SER A 81 0.89 -0.07 -24.92
C SER A 81 -0.31 -0.27 -24.00
N ARG A 82 -0.91 0.82 -23.50
CA ARG A 82 -1.93 0.85 -22.44
C ARG A 82 -1.47 0.15 -21.16
N GLN A 83 -0.16 0.08 -20.93
CA GLN A 83 0.39 -0.53 -19.72
C GLN A 83 0.27 0.40 -18.53
N LEU A 84 -0.24 -0.13 -17.43
CA LEU A 84 -0.30 0.55 -16.15
C LEU A 84 0.90 0.09 -15.32
N LEU A 85 1.76 1.03 -14.94
CA LEU A 85 3.07 0.76 -14.37
C LEU A 85 3.24 1.48 -13.04
N SER A 86 4.06 0.87 -12.19
CA SER A 86 4.53 1.43 -10.92
C SER A 86 6.04 1.36 -10.83
N SER A 87 6.62 2.34 -10.14
CA SER A 87 7.98 2.27 -9.61
C SER A 87 7.90 2.26 -8.09
N SER A 88 8.63 1.36 -7.46
CA SER A 88 8.68 1.23 -6.00
C SER A 88 10.11 1.10 -5.51
N LYS A 89 10.39 1.65 -4.33
CA LYS A 89 11.64 1.44 -3.61
C LYS A 89 11.42 0.36 -2.55
N LEU A 90 12.33 -0.61 -2.46
CA LEU A 90 12.19 -1.73 -1.54
C LEU A 90 13.07 -1.55 -0.29
N TYR A 91 12.59 -2.06 0.84
CA TYR A 91 13.25 -2.00 2.13
C TYR A 91 13.17 -3.38 2.79
N PHE A 92 14.32 -3.95 3.14
CA PHE A 92 14.44 -5.28 3.71
C PHE A 92 14.89 -5.22 5.17
N LEU A 93 14.55 -6.24 5.94
CA LEU A 93 15.20 -6.44 7.22
C LEU A 93 16.68 -6.75 7.01
N PRO A 94 17.58 -6.30 7.90
CA PRO A 94 18.99 -6.68 7.82
C PRO A 94 19.18 -8.19 7.74
N GLU A 95 18.37 -8.99 8.44
CA GLU A 95 18.35 -10.46 8.39
C GLU A 95 18.07 -11.05 7.01
N ASP A 96 17.29 -10.33 6.20
CA ASP A 96 16.89 -10.74 4.86
C ASP A 96 17.89 -10.26 3.79
N THR A 97 18.95 -9.56 4.19
CA THR A 97 20.06 -9.19 3.31
C THR A 97 21.14 -10.28 3.31
N PRO A 98 21.92 -10.44 2.23
CA PRO A 98 23.05 -11.36 2.20
C PRO A 98 24.09 -11.13 3.31
N GLN A 99 24.19 -9.89 3.81
CA GLN A 99 25.11 -9.51 4.87
C GLN A 99 24.59 -9.90 6.27
N GLY A 100 23.29 -10.10 6.41
CA GLY A 100 22.63 -10.35 7.69
C GLY A 100 22.67 -9.14 8.64
N ARG A 101 22.07 -9.32 9.82
CA ARG A 101 22.13 -8.32 10.89
C ARG A 101 23.50 -8.35 11.59
N ASN A 102 24.11 -7.19 11.81
CA ASN A 102 25.32 -7.00 12.61
C ASN A 102 25.03 -6.07 13.82
N SER A 103 26.05 -5.81 14.65
CA SER A 103 25.95 -4.99 15.87
C SER A 103 25.73 -3.50 15.61
N ASP A 104 25.98 -3.03 14.39
CA ASP A 104 25.90 -1.62 14.02
C ASP A 104 24.47 -1.22 13.62
N HIS A 105 23.61 -2.21 13.34
CA HIS A 105 22.21 -1.96 13.01
C HIS A 105 21.37 -1.64 14.25
N GLY A 106 20.42 -0.71 14.10
CA GLY A 106 19.38 -0.43 15.08
C GLY A 106 18.33 -1.56 15.19
N GLU A 107 17.58 -1.57 16.30
CA GLU A 107 16.55 -2.59 16.56
C GLU A 107 15.47 -2.65 15.47
N ASP A 108 15.01 -1.48 15.04
CA ASP A 108 13.93 -1.28 14.04
C ASP A 108 14.46 -0.84 12.67
N GLU A 109 15.76 -1.00 12.42
CA GLU A 109 16.38 -0.59 11.17
C GLU A 109 15.92 -1.45 9.98
N VAL A 110 15.73 -0.81 8.83
CA VAL A 110 15.49 -1.46 7.54
C VAL A 110 16.50 -0.96 6.50
N ILE A 111 16.92 -1.86 5.62
CA ILE A 111 17.92 -1.59 4.59
C ILE A 111 17.21 -1.25 3.28
N ALA A 112 17.41 -0.02 2.83
CA ALA A 112 16.89 0.47 1.56
C ALA A 112 17.68 -0.10 0.37
N VAL A 113 16.98 -0.67 -0.61
CA VAL A 113 17.57 -0.99 -1.92
C VAL A 113 17.71 0.29 -2.73
N SER A 114 18.91 0.52 -3.28
CA SER A 114 19.21 1.71 -4.08
C SER A 114 18.42 1.74 -5.39
N GLU A 115 18.28 0.58 -6.04
CA GLU A 115 17.54 0.45 -7.30
C GLU A 115 16.04 0.34 -7.05
N LYS A 116 15.27 1.06 -7.87
CA LYS A 116 13.81 1.00 -7.85
C LYS A 116 13.35 -0.15 -8.73
N VAL A 117 12.36 -0.90 -8.25
CA VAL A 117 11.69 -1.92 -9.06
C VAL A 117 10.60 -1.27 -9.90
N ILE A 118 10.50 -1.63 -11.18
CA ILE A 118 9.42 -1.21 -12.07
C ILE A 118 8.63 -2.45 -12.48
N VAL A 119 7.34 -2.44 -12.20
CA VAL A 119 6.42 -3.53 -12.55
C VAL A 119 5.09 -3.01 -13.05
N LYS A 120 4.34 -3.87 -13.72
CA LYS A 120 2.94 -3.61 -14.02
C LYS A 120 2.12 -3.61 -12.73
N LEU A 121 1.07 -2.79 -12.70
CA LEU A 121 0.19 -2.74 -11.52
C LEU A 121 -0.48 -4.09 -11.24
N GLU A 122 -0.78 -4.88 -12.29
CA GLU A 122 -1.32 -6.24 -12.12
C GLU A 122 -0.38 -7.17 -11.34
N ASP A 123 0.94 -6.98 -11.47
CA ASP A 123 1.93 -7.79 -10.76
C ASP A 123 2.22 -7.20 -9.38
N LEU A 124 2.21 -5.88 -9.24
CA LEU A 124 2.33 -5.22 -7.92
C LEU A 124 1.21 -5.68 -6.98
N VAL A 125 -0.02 -5.79 -7.49
CA VAL A 125 -1.17 -6.27 -6.70
C VAL A 125 -1.00 -7.72 -6.25
N LYS A 126 -0.37 -8.58 -7.07
CA LYS A 126 -0.05 -9.96 -6.67
C LYS A 126 1.06 -10.01 -5.61
N TRP A 127 1.96 -9.03 -5.62
CA TRP A 127 3.02 -8.92 -4.63
C TRP A 127 2.51 -8.38 -3.30
N ALA A 128 1.49 -7.51 -3.31
CA ALA A 128 0.91 -6.94 -2.12
C ALA A 128 0.45 -8.03 -1.14
N HIS A 129 0.89 -7.92 0.11
CA HIS A 129 0.63 -8.90 1.15
C HIS A 129 0.00 -8.21 2.37
N SER A 130 -1.07 -8.76 2.92
CA SER A 130 -1.75 -8.23 4.11
C SER A 130 -1.26 -8.89 5.41
N ASP A 131 -0.83 -10.15 5.36
CA ASP A 131 -0.32 -10.86 6.53
C ASP A 131 1.13 -10.46 6.84
N PHE A 132 1.30 -9.80 7.97
CA PHE A 132 2.58 -9.32 8.50
C PHE A 132 3.02 -10.11 9.74
N SER A 133 2.46 -11.28 10.02
CA SER A 133 2.79 -12.12 11.19
C SER A 133 4.29 -12.46 11.31
N LYS A 134 5.01 -12.43 10.18
CA LYS A 134 6.47 -12.65 10.12
C LYS A 134 7.28 -11.37 10.32
N TRP A 135 6.68 -10.19 10.19
CA TRP A 135 7.33 -8.92 10.45
C TRP A 135 7.29 -8.63 11.95
N ARG A 136 8.42 -8.77 12.63
CA ARG A 136 8.51 -8.75 14.11
C ARG A 136 9.14 -7.50 14.70
N CYS A 137 9.55 -6.55 13.86
CA CYS A 137 10.19 -5.30 14.28
C CYS A 137 9.32 -4.09 13.93
N GLY A 138 9.65 -2.95 14.52
CA GLY A 138 8.85 -1.73 14.45
C GLY A 138 7.78 -1.67 15.53
N LEU A 139 7.39 -0.45 15.87
CA LEU A 139 6.34 -0.21 16.86
C LEU A 139 4.97 -0.57 16.28
N ARG A 140 4.25 -1.43 17.00
CA ARG A 140 2.86 -1.72 16.71
C ARG A 140 2.06 -0.44 16.88
N ALA A 141 1.61 0.13 15.78
CA ALA A 141 0.83 1.33 15.84
C ALA A 141 -0.50 1.08 16.53
N THR A 142 -0.69 1.72 17.68
CA THR A 142 -1.96 1.67 18.38
C THR A 142 -2.93 2.59 17.66
N PRO A 143 -4.14 2.12 17.29
CA PRO A 143 -5.19 3.01 16.83
C PRO A 143 -5.35 4.10 17.87
N VAL A 144 -5.13 5.36 17.47
CA VAL A 144 -5.33 6.48 18.38
C VAL A 144 -6.82 6.47 18.74
N LYS A 145 -7.16 5.99 19.94
CA LYS A 145 -8.52 6.11 20.46
C LYS A 145 -8.83 7.60 20.45
N THR A 146 -9.92 7.95 19.77
CA THR A 146 -10.43 9.32 19.55
C THR A 146 -10.53 10.14 20.83
N GLU A 147 -10.53 9.49 21.98
CA GLU A 147 -10.87 10.05 23.29
C GLU A 147 -9.66 10.63 24.07
N ALA A 148 -8.41 10.36 23.66
CA ALA A 148 -7.22 10.74 24.42
C ALA A 148 -6.44 11.96 23.88
N PHE A 149 -6.79 12.46 22.69
CA PHE A 149 -6.17 13.66 22.11
C PHE A 149 -7.25 14.71 21.86
N GLY A 150 -7.07 15.91 22.40
CA GLY A 150 -7.89 17.06 22.00
C GLY A 150 -7.88 17.21 20.47
N ARG A 151 -9.02 17.58 19.87
CA ARG A 151 -9.25 17.70 18.41
C ARG A 151 -8.13 18.36 17.59
N ASN A 152 -7.26 19.14 18.24
CA ASN A 152 -6.12 19.82 17.61
C ASN A 152 -4.88 18.92 17.41
N GLY A 153 -4.56 18.01 18.33
CA GLY A 153 -3.32 17.21 18.26
C GLY A 153 -3.38 16.06 17.25
N GLN A 154 -4.54 15.44 17.07
CA GLN A 154 -4.78 14.45 16.00
C GLN A 154 -4.70 15.08 14.61
N LYS A 155 -5.29 16.27 14.48
CA LYS A 155 -5.22 17.05 13.25
C LYS A 155 -3.78 17.40 12.93
N GLU A 156 -2.98 17.80 13.91
CA GLU A 156 -1.55 18.09 13.72
C GLU A 156 -0.71 16.86 13.36
N ALA A 157 -0.89 15.71 14.01
CA ALA A 157 -0.14 14.50 13.68
C ALA A 157 -0.46 14.00 12.27
N LEU A 158 -1.74 13.95 11.91
CA LEU A 158 -2.20 13.64 10.56
C LEU A 158 -1.69 14.68 9.54
N LEU A 159 -1.68 15.97 9.89
CA LEU A 159 -1.16 17.04 9.04
C LEU A 159 0.36 16.97 8.88
N ARG A 160 1.11 16.56 9.90
CA ARG A 160 2.57 16.36 9.81
C ARG A 160 2.92 15.16 8.97
N TYR A 161 2.25 14.02 9.16
CA TYR A 161 2.37 12.86 8.27
C TYR A 161 2.04 13.22 6.81
N ARG A 162 0.96 14.00 6.62
CA ARG A 162 0.61 14.57 5.31
C ARG A 162 1.70 15.49 4.78
N GLN A 163 2.24 16.40 5.58
CA GLN A 163 3.30 17.32 5.12
C GLN A 163 4.59 16.58 4.77
N SER A 164 4.97 15.52 5.48
CA SER A 164 6.17 14.74 5.17
C SER A 164 6.06 13.94 3.87
N THR A 165 4.84 13.52 3.49
CA THR A 165 4.57 12.85 2.20
C THR A 165 4.35 13.84 1.04
N LEU A 166 4.17 15.14 1.32
CA LEU A 166 3.75 16.18 0.36
C LEU A 166 4.87 17.07 -0.22
N ASN A 167 6.15 16.73 -0.06
CA ASN A 167 7.25 17.47 -0.72
C ASN A 167 7.23 17.38 -2.27
N SER A 168 6.26 16.68 -2.86
CA SER A 168 6.12 16.47 -4.30
C SER A 168 5.39 17.59 -5.05
N GLY A 169 4.78 18.56 -4.37
CA GLY A 169 3.96 19.61 -5.00
C GLY A 169 2.63 19.10 -5.60
N LEU A 170 2.28 17.84 -5.36
CA LEU A 170 1.05 17.21 -5.83
C LEU A 170 -0.12 17.45 -4.86
N ASN A 171 -1.32 17.65 -5.40
CA ASN A 171 -2.55 17.81 -4.61
C ASN A 171 -3.28 16.46 -4.47
N PHE A 172 -3.36 15.92 -3.26
CA PHE A 172 -4.00 14.62 -2.96
C PHE A 172 -5.43 14.71 -2.41
N LYS A 173 -6.10 15.87 -2.46
CA LYS A 173 -7.44 16.03 -1.86
C LYS A 173 -8.48 15.05 -2.39
N ASP A 174 -8.44 14.77 -3.68
CA ASP A 174 -9.30 13.78 -4.34
C ASP A 174 -9.01 12.36 -3.84
N VAL A 175 -7.75 11.94 -3.83
CA VAL A 175 -7.32 10.62 -3.32
C VAL A 175 -7.72 10.42 -1.86
N LEU A 176 -7.55 11.45 -1.03
CA LEU A 176 -7.91 11.40 0.39
C LEU A 176 -9.42 11.28 0.61
N LYS A 177 -10.21 11.91 -0.25
CA LYS A 177 -11.67 11.79 -0.21
C LYS A 177 -12.09 10.36 -0.53
N GLU A 178 -11.57 9.79 -1.62
CA GLU A 178 -11.87 8.41 -2.03
C GLU A 178 -11.42 7.39 -0.97
N LYS A 179 -10.26 7.60 -0.33
CA LYS A 179 -9.83 6.79 0.82
C LYS A 179 -10.83 6.84 1.98
N ALA A 180 -11.32 8.03 2.33
CA ALA A 180 -12.29 8.20 3.42
C ALA A 180 -13.66 7.58 3.09
N ASP A 181 -14.09 7.69 1.82
CA ASP A 181 -15.36 7.11 1.35
C ASP A 181 -15.30 5.57 1.41
N LEU A 182 -14.16 4.96 1.03
CA LEU A 182 -13.95 3.51 1.19
C LEU A 182 -13.93 3.02 2.65
N GLU A 183 -13.37 3.81 3.58
CA GLU A 183 -13.33 3.46 5.00
C GLU A 183 -14.72 3.50 5.65
N HIS A 184 -15.64 4.35 5.15
CA HIS A 184 -17.00 4.45 5.69
C HIS A 184 -17.85 3.21 5.38
N ASP A 185 -17.58 2.52 4.27
CA ASP A 185 -18.26 1.30 3.86
C ASP A 185 -17.85 0.07 4.69
N HIS A 186 -16.74 0.15 5.45
CA HIS A 186 -16.11 -0.97 6.16
C HIS A 186 -16.25 -0.94 7.69
N ILE A 187 -17.22 -0.19 8.26
CA ILE A 187 -17.51 -0.24 9.70
C ILE A 187 -18.23 -1.56 10.06
N THR A 188 -17.52 -2.68 9.95
CA THR A 188 -17.68 -3.91 10.76
C THR A 188 -16.32 -4.62 10.86
N SER A 189 -15.65 -4.35 11.99
CA SER A 189 -14.67 -5.22 12.66
C SER A 189 -13.50 -5.82 11.84
N ASP A 190 -12.37 -5.10 11.75
CA ASP A 190 -11.05 -5.74 11.98
C ASP A 190 -9.94 -4.69 12.30
N PRO A 191 -9.29 -4.72 13.48
CA PRO A 191 -8.15 -3.85 13.81
C PRO A 191 -6.90 -4.04 12.92
N GLY A 192 -6.87 -5.05 12.03
CA GLY A 192 -5.79 -5.28 11.06
C GLY A 192 -5.63 -4.16 10.01
N GLU A 193 -6.68 -3.38 9.74
CA GLU A 193 -6.71 -2.40 8.65
C GLU A 193 -5.95 -1.11 8.96
N ALA A 194 -5.93 -0.71 10.23
CA ALA A 194 -5.15 0.42 10.71
C ALA A 194 -3.63 0.21 10.48
N TYR A 195 -3.13 -1.02 10.48
CA TYR A 195 -1.69 -1.29 10.35
C TYR A 195 -1.12 -0.94 8.98
N CYS A 196 -1.89 -1.14 7.90
CA CYS A 196 -1.43 -0.82 6.54
C CYS A 196 -1.35 0.70 6.32
N SER A 197 -2.23 1.46 6.99
CA SER A 197 -2.18 2.93 7.02
C SER A 197 -1.04 3.46 7.91
N ILE A 198 -0.45 2.61 8.77
CA ILE A 198 0.58 2.99 9.74
C ILE A 198 1.97 2.36 9.45
N ILE A 199 2.21 1.92 8.22
CA ILE A 199 3.58 2.03 7.66
C ILE A 199 3.85 3.49 7.21
N SER A 200 3.04 4.45 7.68
CA SER A 200 3.48 5.80 7.98
C SER A 200 4.61 5.74 9.03
N MET A 201 5.83 5.40 8.61
CA MET A 201 7.00 5.60 9.46
C MET A 201 6.98 7.05 9.91
N ASN A 202 6.92 7.28 11.22
CA ASN A 202 7.22 8.59 11.80
C ASN A 202 8.62 8.96 11.29
N PRO A 203 8.79 10.00 10.45
CA PRO A 203 10.11 10.48 10.11
C PRO A 203 10.56 11.36 11.28
N LEU A 204 10.84 10.77 12.45
CA LEU A 204 11.35 11.51 13.60
C LEU A 204 12.46 10.70 14.27
N GLY A 205 13.69 11.17 14.06
CA GLY A 205 14.86 10.65 14.74
C GLY A 205 16.17 11.31 14.29
N VAL A 206 16.15 12.61 13.94
CA VAL A 206 17.42 13.35 13.96
C VAL A 206 17.80 13.49 15.43
N ALA A 207 18.86 12.77 15.78
CA ALA A 207 19.52 12.83 17.06
C ALA A 207 19.77 14.28 17.51
N SER A 208 19.42 14.55 18.76
CA SER A 208 20.12 15.48 19.67
C SER A 208 19.84 15.00 21.09
#